data_AF-A0A812WI33-F1
#
_entry.id   AF-A0A812WI33-F1
#
_cell.length_a   1.000
_cell.length_b   1.000
_cell.length_c   1.000
_cell.angle_alpha   90.00
_cell.angle_beta   90.00
_cell.angle_gamma   90.00
#
_symmetry.space_group_name_H-M   'P 1'
#
loop_
_entity.id
_entity.type
_entity.pdbx_description
1 polymer ?
#
loop_
_entity_poly.entity_id
_entity_poly.type
_entity_poly.pdbx_seq_one_letter_code
_entity_poly.pdbx_strand_id
1 'polypeptide(L)'
;MVEVAAIADKYQVEALPPLCLHLVRKALKPDVACEVFGLADRFHVAEMRAEALDCIFAKPAEALKERPALRPELLEEILGSGLLCTKTDALKKTVQSWGGKDCDSLASIINIPANNEYTDDVLDRLMGKWRDADRKGAFVGYWVAVIVGPGQDKYTADQLERVAGNQGKFSLRKGWMQWVLHHASVHLQGFWFSTTVPASTSFRINVKSDEDGATWHLAYESRGKEIEDYTFQTCSRPLGLVKHFKLEVLEGELPETHFDIEGILQTPI
;
A
#
# COMPACT_ATOMS: atom_id res chain seq x y z
N MET A 1 23.82 2.13 8.08
CA MET A 1 23.56 0.94 7.23
C MET A 1 23.11 1.31 5.82
N VAL A 2 22.17 2.24 5.63
CA VAL A 2 21.80 2.75 4.28
C VAL A 2 23.02 3.29 3.52
N GLU A 3 23.86 4.09 4.19
CA GLU A 3 25.09 4.61 3.60
C GLU A 3 26.07 3.50 3.20
N VAL A 4 26.15 2.44 4.02
CA VAL A 4 27.02 1.27 3.76
C VAL A 4 26.53 0.51 2.54
N ALA A 5 25.20 0.34 2.40
CA ALA A 5 24.61 -0.26 1.21
C ALA A 5 24.94 0.54 -0.06
N ALA A 6 24.79 1.87 -0.01
CA ALA A 6 25.06 2.75 -1.14
C ALA A 6 26.56 2.79 -1.53
N ILE A 7 27.44 2.79 -0.53
CA ILE A 7 28.89 2.70 -0.76
C ILE A 7 29.23 1.34 -1.38
N ALA A 8 28.70 0.24 -0.84
CA ALA A 8 28.92 -1.09 -1.36
C ALA A 8 28.45 -1.23 -2.82
N ASP A 9 27.31 -0.64 -3.16
CA ASP A 9 26.79 -0.59 -4.53
C ASP A 9 27.72 0.19 -5.46
N LYS A 10 28.17 1.37 -5.02
CA LYS A 10 29.16 2.19 -5.76
C LYS A 10 30.46 1.45 -6.04
N TYR A 11 30.91 0.59 -5.12
CA TYR A 11 32.10 -0.24 -5.28
C TYR A 11 31.83 -1.64 -5.84
N GLN A 12 30.62 -1.91 -6.33
CA GLN A 12 30.21 -3.18 -6.95
C GLN A 12 30.41 -4.40 -6.05
N VAL A 13 30.23 -4.24 -4.74
CA VAL A 13 30.25 -5.35 -3.78
C VAL A 13 28.87 -6.00 -3.74
N GLU A 14 28.52 -6.74 -4.80
CA GLU A 14 27.15 -7.18 -5.12
C GLU A 14 26.36 -7.83 -3.95
N ALA A 15 27.04 -8.58 -3.07
CA ALA A 15 26.38 -9.29 -1.98
C ALA A 15 25.97 -8.39 -0.80
N LEU A 16 26.62 -7.23 -0.63
CA LEU A 16 26.50 -6.43 0.59
C LEU A 16 25.29 -5.45 0.59
N PRO A 17 24.93 -4.77 -0.52
CA PRO A 17 23.72 -3.95 -0.58
C PRO A 17 22.44 -4.69 -0.17
N PRO A 18 22.09 -5.88 -0.73
CA PRO A 18 20.83 -6.55 -0.36
C PRO A 18 20.80 -6.97 1.12
N LEU A 19 21.94 -7.40 1.68
CA LEU A 19 22.05 -7.72 3.10
C LEU A 19 21.87 -6.49 4.00
N CYS A 20 22.50 -5.37 3.64
CA CYS A 20 22.38 -4.14 4.41
C CYS A 20 20.96 -3.59 4.37
N LEU A 21 20.31 -3.57 3.20
CA LEU A 21 18.93 -3.12 3.05
C LEU A 21 17.97 -4.03 3.82
N HIS A 22 18.16 -5.35 3.77
CA HIS A 22 17.38 -6.30 4.57
C HIS A 22 17.44 -6.01 6.07
N LEU A 23 18.63 -5.70 6.59
CA LEU A 23 18.78 -5.32 8.00
C LEU A 23 18.10 -3.99 8.32
N VAL A 24 18.18 -3.01 7.41
CA VAL A 24 17.47 -1.73 7.58
C VAL A 24 15.96 -1.96 7.59
N ARG A 25 15.41 -2.79 6.70
CA ARG A 25 13.98 -3.15 6.69
C ARG A 25 13.52 -3.74 8.01
N LYS A 26 14.27 -4.71 8.54
CA LYS A 26 13.95 -5.32 9.85
C LYS A 26 14.00 -4.33 11.01
N ALA A 27 14.80 -3.28 10.88
CA ALA A 27 14.95 -2.24 11.90
C ALA A 27 14.08 -1.01 11.64
N LEU A 28 13.36 -0.94 10.50
CA LEU A 28 12.56 0.22 10.13
C LEU A 28 11.38 0.33 11.10
N LYS A 29 11.42 1.37 11.91
CA LYS A 29 10.38 1.74 12.86
C LYS A 29 9.96 3.18 12.61
N PRO A 30 8.75 3.58 13.02
CA PRO A 30 8.24 4.92 12.77
C PRO A 30 9.17 6.03 13.27
N ASP A 31 9.74 5.87 14.46
CA ASP A 31 10.63 6.85 15.12
C ASP A 31 11.94 7.10 14.35
N VAL A 32 12.45 6.10 13.61
CA VAL A 32 13.66 6.23 12.78
C VAL A 32 13.36 6.44 11.29
N ALA A 33 12.10 6.37 10.88
CA ALA A 33 11.71 6.39 9.47
C ALA A 33 12.12 7.68 8.75
N CYS A 34 12.01 8.84 9.41
CA CYS A 34 12.45 10.12 8.86
C CYS A 34 13.96 10.15 8.59
N GLU A 35 14.78 9.55 9.47
CA GLU A 35 16.23 9.46 9.25
C GLU A 35 16.55 8.55 8.06
N VAL A 36 15.91 7.38 8.00
CA VAL A 36 16.06 6.44 6.89
C VAL A 36 15.66 7.08 5.57
N PHE A 37 14.55 7.84 5.55
CA PHE A 37 14.10 8.59 4.38
C PHE A 37 15.14 9.61 3.91
N GLY A 38 15.66 10.43 4.82
CA GLY A 38 16.69 11.43 4.48
C GLY A 38 17.98 10.80 3.96
N LEU A 39 18.42 9.69 4.55
CA LEU A 39 19.57 8.93 4.07
C LEU A 39 19.31 8.30 2.71
N ALA A 40 18.17 7.64 2.53
CA ALA A 40 17.81 7.00 1.27
C ALA A 40 17.72 8.01 0.12
N ASP A 41 17.18 9.21 0.37
CA ASP A 41 17.15 10.30 -0.61
C ASP A 41 18.57 10.79 -0.96
N ARG A 42 19.40 11.05 0.06
CA ARG A 42 20.80 11.51 -0.13
C ARG A 42 21.65 10.54 -0.94
N PHE A 43 21.42 9.24 -0.77
CA PHE A 43 22.17 8.18 -1.45
C PHE A 43 21.43 7.59 -2.67
N HIS A 44 20.30 8.17 -3.07
CA HIS A 44 19.48 7.74 -4.20
C HIS A 44 19.02 6.27 -4.15
N VAL A 45 18.72 5.76 -2.95
CA VAL A 45 18.19 4.41 -2.73
C VAL A 45 16.66 4.46 -2.81
N ALA A 46 16.12 4.45 -4.03
CA ALA A 46 14.69 4.71 -4.30
C ALA A 46 13.74 3.76 -3.55
N GLU A 47 14.08 2.47 -3.46
CA GLU A 47 13.25 1.46 -2.77
C GLU A 47 13.12 1.77 -1.27
N MET A 48 14.25 2.03 -0.60
CA MET A 48 14.27 2.37 0.83
C MET A 48 13.60 3.73 1.10
N ARG A 49 13.71 4.68 0.17
CA ARG A 49 13.01 5.97 0.25
C ARG A 49 11.50 5.77 0.27
N ALA A 50 10.98 4.91 -0.61
CA ALA A 50 9.55 4.60 -0.68
C ALA A 50 9.05 3.87 0.59
N GLU A 51 9.78 2.86 1.06
CA GLU A 51 9.43 2.11 2.28
C GLU A 51 9.46 3.00 3.54
N ALA A 52 10.42 3.92 3.64
CA ALA A 52 10.48 4.88 4.74
C ALA A 52 9.29 5.86 4.70
N LEU A 53 8.91 6.35 3.51
CA LEU A 53 7.73 7.20 3.35
C LEU A 53 6.44 6.46 3.74
N ASP A 54 6.28 5.19 3.35
CA ASP A 54 5.13 4.38 3.77
C ASP A 54 5.02 4.29 5.29
N CYS A 55 6.15 4.06 5.96
CA CYS A 55 6.20 3.98 7.42
C CYS A 55 5.78 5.32 8.05
N ILE A 56 6.26 6.44 7.51
CA ILE A 56 5.89 7.80 7.96
C ILE A 56 4.41 8.07 7.72
N PHE A 57 3.88 7.72 6.53
CA PHE A 57 2.49 7.93 6.17
C PHE A 57 1.53 7.08 7.00
N ALA A 58 1.88 5.82 7.28
CA ALA A 58 1.08 4.92 8.09
C ALA A 58 1.05 5.34 9.57
N LYS A 59 2.17 5.85 10.11
CA LYS A 59 2.32 6.19 11.54
C LYS A 59 2.91 7.58 11.77
N PRO A 60 2.24 8.64 11.31
CA PRO A 60 2.79 10.00 11.36
C PRO A 60 2.94 10.52 12.79
N ALA A 61 2.05 10.14 13.71
CA ALA A 61 2.12 10.58 15.10
C ALA A 61 3.38 10.10 15.83
N GLU A 62 3.89 8.92 15.46
CA GLU A 62 5.14 8.37 16.00
C GLU A 62 6.35 8.94 15.24
N ALA A 63 6.29 8.96 13.90
CA ALA A 63 7.41 9.38 13.05
C ALA A 63 7.73 10.88 13.09
N LEU A 64 6.72 11.71 13.35
CA LEU A 64 6.80 13.17 13.39
C LEU A 64 6.64 13.72 14.82
N LYS A 65 6.83 12.88 15.83
CA LYS A 65 6.71 13.29 17.24
C LYS A 65 7.62 14.47 17.57
N GLU A 66 8.85 14.44 17.06
CA GLU A 66 9.83 15.53 17.15
C GLU A 66 10.15 16.04 15.75
N ARG A 67 10.70 17.26 15.66
CA ARG A 67 11.10 17.83 14.37
C ARG A 67 12.24 17.00 13.78
N PRO A 68 12.03 16.31 12.64
CA PRO A 68 13.09 15.50 12.04
C PRO A 68 14.18 16.41 11.46
N ALA A 69 15.43 15.94 11.51
CA ALA A 69 16.58 16.62 10.90
C ALA A 69 16.63 16.41 9.38
N LEU A 70 15.54 16.78 8.70
CA LEU A 70 15.39 16.69 7.24
C LEU A 70 15.62 18.05 6.58
N ARG A 71 15.98 18.02 5.30
CA ARG A 71 15.95 19.23 4.47
C ARG A 71 14.51 19.73 4.33
N PRO A 72 14.28 21.06 4.20
CA PRO A 72 12.93 21.62 4.11
C PRO A 72 12.08 20.97 3.01
N GLU A 73 12.65 20.69 1.84
CA GLU A 73 11.92 20.16 0.69
C GLU A 73 11.36 18.75 0.95
N LEU A 74 12.13 17.94 1.68
CA LEU A 74 11.72 16.58 2.07
C LEU A 74 10.63 16.60 3.14
N LEU A 75 10.67 17.59 4.03
CA LEU A 75 9.65 17.77 5.05
C LEU A 75 8.35 18.30 4.42
N GLU A 76 8.45 19.20 3.45
CA GLU A 76 7.31 19.67 2.66
C GLU A 76 6.66 18.54 1.86
N GLU A 77 7.45 17.63 1.26
CA GLU A 77 6.93 16.43 0.59
C GLU A 77 6.10 15.56 1.54
N ILE A 78 6.59 15.31 2.76
CA ILE A 78 5.86 14.51 3.75
C ILE A 78 4.55 15.20 4.13
N LEU A 79 4.62 16.47 4.55
CA LEU A 79 3.48 17.22 5.08
C LEU A 79 2.44 17.58 4.01
N GLY A 80 2.87 17.79 2.77
CA GLY A 80 2.04 18.10 1.61
C GLY A 80 1.50 16.88 0.88
N SER A 81 1.88 15.65 1.26
CA SER A 81 1.50 14.41 0.57
C SER A 81 -0.02 14.15 0.51
N GLY A 82 -0.78 14.64 1.49
CA GLY A 82 -2.19 14.29 1.66
C GLY A 82 -2.44 12.82 2.03
N LEU A 83 -1.39 12.03 2.29
CA LEU A 83 -1.45 10.57 2.57
C LEU A 83 -1.30 10.21 4.06
N LEU A 84 -0.94 11.17 4.91
CA LEU A 84 -0.68 10.92 6.33
C LEU A 84 -1.94 10.37 7.04
N CYS A 85 -1.81 9.22 7.69
CA CYS A 85 -2.86 8.55 8.46
C CYS A 85 -3.08 9.23 9.82
N THR A 86 -3.57 10.47 9.78
CA THR A 86 -3.88 11.27 10.96
C THR A 86 -4.89 12.36 10.62
N LYS A 87 -5.49 12.95 11.65
CA LYS A 87 -6.36 14.12 11.47
C LYS A 87 -5.53 15.37 11.24
N THR A 88 -5.97 16.23 10.33
CA THR A 88 -5.33 17.52 10.01
C THR A 88 -5.01 18.33 11.26
N ASP A 89 -5.97 18.48 12.18
CA ASP A 89 -5.78 19.26 13.41
C ASP A 89 -4.76 18.65 14.36
N ALA A 90 -4.72 17.31 14.43
CA ALA A 90 -3.75 16.61 15.26
C ALA A 90 -2.33 16.83 14.73
N LEU A 91 -2.14 16.72 13.41
CA LEU A 91 -0.85 16.96 12.79
C LEU A 91 -0.41 18.42 12.88
N LYS A 92 -1.33 19.38 12.68
CA LYS A 92 -1.04 20.81 12.87
C LYS A 92 -0.53 21.09 14.28
N LYS A 93 -1.17 20.52 15.31
CA LYS A 93 -0.71 20.63 16.70
C LYS A 93 0.69 20.04 16.88
N THR A 94 0.97 18.88 16.29
CA THR A 94 2.31 18.27 16.32
C THR A 94 3.35 19.20 15.70
N VAL A 95 3.12 19.72 14.50
CA VAL A 95 4.07 20.63 13.80
C VAL A 95 4.26 21.94 14.57
N GLN A 96 3.20 22.53 15.12
CA GLN A 96 3.28 23.74 15.93
C GLN A 96 4.07 23.51 17.23
N SER A 97 4.03 22.31 17.79
CA SER A 97 4.77 21.96 19.01
C SER A 97 6.29 21.98 18.83
N TRP A 98 6.79 21.90 17.59
CA TRP A 98 8.22 21.95 17.27
C TRP A 98 8.85 23.33 17.49
N GLY A 99 8.02 24.38 17.56
CA GLY A 99 8.43 25.76 17.83
C GLY A 99 9.11 26.49 16.66
N GLY A 100 8.99 27.82 16.63
CA GLY A 100 9.62 28.69 15.62
C GLY A 100 8.68 29.11 14.47
N LYS A 101 9.02 30.22 13.80
CA LYS A 101 8.18 30.82 12.74
C LYS A 101 8.00 29.92 11.52
N ASP A 102 9.01 29.10 11.20
CA ASP A 102 8.95 28.18 10.05
C ASP A 102 7.90 27.08 10.26
N CYS A 103 7.64 26.70 11.51
CA CYS A 103 6.65 25.66 11.84
C CYS A 103 5.22 26.13 11.56
N ASP A 104 4.93 27.43 11.68
CA ASP A 104 3.63 27.98 11.28
C ASP A 104 3.44 27.91 9.76
N SER A 105 4.51 28.14 9.00
CA SER A 105 4.50 27.96 7.53
C SER A 105 4.27 26.50 7.16
N LEU A 106 4.97 25.56 7.82
CA LEU A 106 4.78 24.13 7.61
C LEU A 106 3.38 23.65 8.04
N ALA A 107 2.79 24.25 9.06
CA ALA A 107 1.41 23.92 9.46
C ALA A 107 0.39 24.37 8.39
N SER A 108 0.72 25.39 7.60
CA SER A 108 -0.15 25.92 6.55
C SER A 108 -0.22 25.03 5.31
N ILE A 109 0.83 24.25 5.03
CA ILE A 109 0.87 23.32 3.89
C ILE A 109 0.16 22.00 4.18
N ILE A 110 -0.17 21.71 5.45
CA ILE A 110 -0.90 20.50 5.82
C ILE A 110 -2.33 20.60 5.29
N ASN A 111 -2.61 19.79 4.29
CA ASN A 111 -3.94 19.57 3.76
C ASN A 111 -4.18 18.06 3.59
N ILE A 112 -5.04 17.49 4.43
CA ILE A 112 -5.43 16.07 4.36
C ILE A 112 -6.90 16.07 3.93
N PRO A 113 -7.19 15.96 2.62
CA PRO A 113 -8.53 16.16 2.08
C PRO A 113 -9.46 14.96 2.27
N ALA A 114 -8.92 13.83 2.77
CA ALA A 114 -9.61 12.55 2.88
C ALA A 114 -9.39 11.91 4.25
N ASN A 115 -10.24 10.95 4.59
CA ASN A 115 -10.01 10.06 5.72
C ASN A 115 -9.01 8.98 5.29
N ASN A 116 -7.77 9.13 5.74
CA ASN A 116 -6.67 8.19 5.49
C ASN A 116 -6.56 7.18 6.62
N GLU A 117 -6.42 5.91 6.24
CA GLU A 117 -6.28 4.81 7.18
C GLU A 117 -5.34 3.75 6.62
N TYR A 118 -4.30 3.40 7.38
CA TYR A 118 -3.45 2.27 7.03
C TYR A 118 -4.18 0.95 7.36
N THR A 119 -4.08 -0.02 6.46
CA THR A 119 -4.69 -1.34 6.60
C THR A 119 -3.90 -2.40 5.86
N ASP A 120 -3.83 -3.58 6.45
CA ASP A 120 -3.28 -4.82 5.89
C ASP A 120 -4.28 -5.57 4.97
N ASP A 121 -5.56 -5.22 5.05
CA ASP A 121 -6.63 -5.70 4.17
C ASP A 121 -7.67 -4.60 3.87
N VAL A 122 -7.50 -3.95 2.72
CA VAL A 122 -8.42 -2.92 2.21
C VAL A 122 -9.85 -3.43 2.06
N LEU A 123 -10.06 -4.68 1.63
CA LEU A 123 -11.38 -5.20 1.30
C LEU A 123 -12.19 -5.49 2.57
N ASP A 124 -11.58 -6.14 3.56
CA ASP A 124 -12.20 -6.32 4.89
C ASP A 124 -12.45 -4.96 5.56
N ARG A 125 -11.50 -4.02 5.44
CA ARG A 125 -11.69 -2.69 6.04
C ARG A 125 -12.87 -1.94 5.45
N LEU A 126 -13.08 -2.02 4.14
CA LEU A 126 -14.26 -1.43 3.48
C LEU A 126 -15.55 -2.13 3.90
N MET A 127 -15.55 -3.46 4.03
CA MET A 127 -16.69 -4.23 4.55
C MET A 127 -17.03 -3.80 5.99
N GLY A 128 -16.03 -3.58 6.84
CA GLY A 128 -16.20 -3.02 8.18
C GLY A 128 -16.88 -1.65 8.17
N LYS A 129 -16.38 -0.71 7.36
CA LYS A 129 -16.99 0.63 7.21
C LYS A 129 -18.43 0.57 6.71
N TRP A 130 -18.75 -0.35 5.79
CA TRP A 130 -20.13 -0.56 5.34
C TRP A 130 -21.04 -1.05 6.47
N ARG A 131 -20.56 -1.98 7.31
CA ARG A 131 -21.30 -2.44 8.49
C ARG A 131 -21.52 -1.31 9.50
N ASP A 132 -20.50 -0.49 9.75
CA ASP A 132 -20.57 0.66 10.66
C ASP A 132 -21.52 1.76 10.14
N ALA A 133 -21.65 1.87 8.81
CA ALA A 133 -22.60 2.77 8.15
C ALA A 133 -24.04 2.22 8.07
N ASP A 134 -24.42 1.32 8.99
CA ASP A 134 -25.71 0.64 9.04
C ASP A 134 -26.11 -0.02 7.70
N ARG A 135 -25.09 -0.56 6.99
CA ARG A 135 -25.26 -1.23 5.70
C ARG A 135 -25.95 -0.38 4.64
N LYS A 136 -25.71 0.94 4.67
CA LYS A 136 -26.29 1.87 3.69
C LYS A 136 -25.75 1.57 2.28
N GLY A 137 -26.67 1.21 1.38
CA GLY A 137 -26.34 0.76 0.02
C GLY A 137 -25.90 -0.71 -0.03
N ALA A 138 -25.96 -1.32 -1.22
CA ALA A 138 -25.42 -2.67 -1.42
C ALA A 138 -23.89 -2.66 -1.26
N PHE A 139 -23.29 -3.65 -0.62
CA PHE A 139 -21.82 -3.69 -0.56
C PHE A 139 -21.24 -3.93 -1.96
N VAL A 140 -21.66 -5.01 -2.61
CA VAL A 140 -21.32 -5.28 -4.01
C VAL A 140 -22.09 -4.36 -4.95
N GLY A 141 -21.36 -3.66 -5.83
CA GLY A 141 -21.91 -2.78 -6.86
C GLY A 141 -22.09 -1.32 -6.44
N TYR A 142 -21.90 -0.98 -5.15
CA TYR A 142 -21.82 0.40 -4.69
C TYR A 142 -20.52 0.70 -3.93
N TRP A 143 -20.11 -0.13 -2.97
CA TRP A 143 -18.80 0.06 -2.29
C TRP A 143 -17.66 -0.54 -3.10
N VAL A 144 -17.82 -1.81 -3.48
CA VAL A 144 -16.85 -2.58 -4.26
C VAL A 144 -17.59 -3.30 -5.38
N ALA A 145 -17.09 -3.25 -6.61
CA ALA A 145 -17.56 -4.14 -7.67
C ALA A 145 -16.56 -5.27 -7.90
N VAL A 146 -17.06 -6.49 -8.01
CA VAL A 146 -16.26 -7.66 -8.40
C VAL A 146 -16.66 -8.06 -9.81
N ILE A 147 -15.69 -8.05 -10.72
CA ILE A 147 -15.87 -8.44 -12.12
C ILE A 147 -15.12 -9.75 -12.31
N VAL A 148 -15.84 -10.76 -12.78
CA VAL A 148 -15.32 -12.10 -12.98
C VAL A 148 -15.00 -12.30 -14.46
N GLY A 149 -13.77 -12.73 -14.75
CA GLY A 149 -13.30 -13.01 -16.09
C GLY A 149 -13.76 -14.37 -16.62
N PRO A 150 -13.40 -14.68 -17.87
CA PRO A 150 -13.76 -15.96 -18.51
C PRO A 150 -13.27 -17.17 -17.71
N GLY A 151 -14.07 -18.24 -17.70
CA GLY A 151 -13.68 -19.54 -17.12
C GLY A 151 -13.96 -19.69 -15.63
N GLN A 152 -14.71 -18.77 -15.03
CA GLN A 152 -15.00 -18.69 -13.59
C GLN A 152 -16.50 -18.82 -13.29
N ASP A 153 -17.22 -19.62 -14.09
CA ASP A 153 -18.68 -19.54 -14.31
C ASP A 153 -19.57 -20.00 -13.14
N LYS A 154 -19.16 -19.86 -11.87
CA LYS A 154 -19.83 -20.48 -10.71
C LYS A 154 -19.86 -19.67 -9.41
N TYR A 155 -19.75 -18.34 -9.47
CA TYR A 155 -19.94 -17.52 -8.27
C TYR A 155 -21.39 -17.10 -8.11
N THR A 156 -22.03 -17.48 -7.01
CA THR A 156 -23.32 -16.92 -6.59
C THR A 156 -23.13 -15.47 -6.11
N ALA A 157 -24.22 -14.71 -6.03
CA ALA A 157 -24.17 -13.35 -5.49
C ALA A 157 -23.58 -13.31 -4.07
N ASP A 158 -23.99 -14.25 -3.20
CA ASP A 158 -23.48 -14.36 -1.82
C ASP A 158 -21.98 -14.68 -1.79
N GLN A 159 -21.50 -15.52 -2.71
CA GLN A 159 -20.06 -15.81 -2.82
C GLN A 159 -19.30 -14.57 -3.29
N LEU A 160 -19.80 -13.83 -4.27
CA LEU A 160 -19.18 -12.59 -4.73
C LEU A 160 -19.13 -11.53 -3.63
N GLU A 161 -20.17 -11.42 -2.80
CA GLU A 161 -20.15 -10.49 -1.66
C GLU A 161 -19.09 -10.85 -0.62
N ARG A 162 -18.93 -12.15 -0.32
CA ARG A 162 -17.87 -12.61 0.57
C ARG A 162 -16.49 -12.32 -0.01
N VAL A 163 -16.28 -12.56 -1.30
CA VAL A 163 -15.00 -12.29 -1.97
C VAL A 163 -14.73 -10.79 -2.10
N ALA A 164 -15.76 -9.97 -2.33
CA ALA A 164 -15.64 -8.53 -2.42
C ALA A 164 -15.15 -7.89 -1.12
N GLY A 165 -15.54 -8.46 0.03
CA GLY A 165 -15.16 -7.97 1.36
C GLY A 165 -14.13 -8.84 2.05
N ASN A 166 -13.47 -9.73 1.30
CA ASN A 166 -12.50 -10.71 1.81
C ASN A 166 -12.99 -11.52 3.03
N GLN A 167 -14.30 -11.76 3.14
CA GLN A 167 -14.95 -12.54 4.21
C GLN A 167 -15.03 -14.04 3.91
N GLY A 168 -14.56 -14.45 2.74
CA GLY A 168 -14.57 -15.83 2.30
C GLY A 168 -13.46 -16.06 1.29
N LYS A 169 -12.85 -17.22 1.40
CA LYS A 169 -11.81 -17.65 0.47
C LYS A 169 -12.41 -17.94 -0.90
N PHE A 170 -11.58 -17.82 -1.92
CA PHE A 170 -11.92 -18.17 -3.29
C PHE A 170 -10.77 -18.93 -3.95
N SER A 171 -11.10 -19.74 -4.96
CA SER A 171 -10.10 -20.30 -5.88
C SER A 171 -10.23 -19.63 -7.24
N LEU A 172 -9.11 -19.47 -7.94
CA LEU A 172 -9.11 -18.83 -9.25
C LEU A 172 -8.36 -19.71 -10.22
N ARG A 173 -9.09 -20.29 -11.17
CA ARG A 173 -8.51 -21.01 -12.30
C ARG A 173 -7.95 -20.03 -13.32
N LYS A 174 -7.34 -20.56 -14.39
CA LYS A 174 -6.95 -19.75 -15.55
C LYS A 174 -8.07 -18.80 -15.98
N GLY A 175 -7.77 -17.51 -15.96
CA GLY A 175 -8.77 -16.43 -16.03
C GLY A 175 -8.38 -15.29 -15.09
N TRP A 176 -9.34 -14.44 -14.75
CA TRP A 176 -9.07 -13.30 -13.85
C TRP A 176 -10.27 -12.93 -13.00
N MET A 177 -9.98 -12.23 -11.91
CA MET A 177 -10.97 -11.54 -11.08
C MET A 177 -10.49 -10.12 -10.84
N GLN A 178 -11.43 -9.18 -10.86
CA GLN A 178 -11.14 -7.76 -10.68
C GLN A 178 -12.00 -7.16 -9.58
N TRP A 179 -11.40 -6.32 -8.75
CA TRP A 179 -12.07 -5.49 -7.75
C TRP A 179 -11.98 -4.03 -8.18
N VAL A 180 -13.09 -3.30 -8.03
CA VAL A 180 -13.18 -1.86 -8.31
C VAL A 180 -13.73 -1.15 -7.08
N LEU A 181 -12.98 -0.18 -6.58
CA LEU A 181 -13.38 0.66 -5.45
C LEU A 181 -14.06 1.93 -5.97
N HIS A 182 -15.37 2.07 -5.77
CA HIS A 182 -16.11 3.21 -6.35
C HIS A 182 -15.90 4.52 -5.61
N HIS A 183 -15.81 4.42 -4.28
CA HIS A 183 -15.77 5.57 -3.37
C HIS A 183 -14.51 5.59 -2.52
N ALA A 184 -13.50 4.79 -2.88
CA ALA A 184 -12.24 4.73 -2.15
C ALA A 184 -11.08 4.61 -3.14
N SER A 185 -9.91 5.01 -2.68
CA SER A 185 -8.65 4.84 -3.40
C SER A 185 -7.58 4.34 -2.43
N VAL A 186 -6.54 3.71 -2.95
CA VAL A 186 -5.48 3.13 -2.13
C VAL A 186 -4.13 3.64 -2.59
N HIS A 187 -3.32 4.13 -1.65
CA HIS A 187 -1.87 4.19 -1.85
C HIS A 187 -1.33 2.79 -1.60
N LEU A 188 -1.10 2.05 -2.69
CA LEU A 188 -0.79 0.62 -2.67
C LEU A 188 0.63 0.39 -2.17
N GLN A 189 0.79 -0.55 -1.24
CA GLN A 189 2.09 -0.94 -0.71
C GLN A 189 2.47 -2.37 -1.09
N GLY A 190 1.50 -3.29 -1.08
CA GLY A 190 1.72 -4.67 -1.47
C GLY A 190 0.50 -5.56 -1.31
N PHE A 191 0.74 -6.86 -1.34
CA PHE A 191 -0.29 -7.88 -1.27
C PHE A 191 0.20 -9.08 -0.46
N TRP A 192 -0.73 -9.88 0.06
CA TRP A 192 -0.41 -11.20 0.57
C TRP A 192 -1.59 -12.15 0.37
N PHE A 193 -1.33 -13.43 0.62
CA PHE A 193 -2.32 -14.49 0.49
C PHE A 193 -2.38 -15.29 1.78
N SER A 194 -3.58 -15.60 2.24
CA SER A 194 -3.80 -16.44 3.44
C SER A 194 -3.42 -17.92 3.28
N THR A 195 -2.94 -18.33 2.11
CA THR A 195 -2.61 -19.73 1.79
C THR A 195 -1.44 -19.76 0.80
N THR A 196 -0.54 -20.72 0.97
CA THR A 196 0.66 -20.88 0.14
C THR A 196 0.28 -21.04 -1.32
N VAL A 197 0.84 -20.18 -2.18
CA VAL A 197 0.65 -20.30 -3.63
C VAL A 197 1.81 -21.12 -4.20
N PRO A 198 1.56 -22.30 -4.79
CA PRO A 198 2.63 -23.17 -5.26
C PRO A 198 3.33 -22.57 -6.48
N ALA A 199 4.62 -22.89 -6.64
CA ALA A 199 5.43 -22.48 -7.79
C ALA A 199 4.85 -22.90 -9.16
N SER A 200 3.99 -23.92 -9.19
CA SER A 200 3.26 -24.37 -10.38
C SER A 200 2.12 -23.41 -10.81
N THR A 201 1.81 -22.39 -10.01
CA THR A 201 0.79 -21.39 -10.32
C THR A 201 1.44 -20.09 -10.80
N SER A 202 1.20 -19.76 -12.07
CA SER A 202 1.65 -18.49 -12.65
C SER A 202 0.51 -17.49 -12.63
N PHE A 203 0.71 -16.34 -12.00
CA PHE A 203 -0.28 -15.28 -11.94
C PHE A 203 0.37 -13.90 -11.95
N ARG A 204 -0.44 -12.89 -12.27
CA ARG A 204 -0.07 -11.48 -12.22
C ARG A 204 -1.16 -10.64 -11.59
N ILE A 205 -0.74 -9.56 -10.92
CA ILE A 205 -1.63 -8.55 -10.37
C ILE A 205 -1.39 -7.27 -11.15
N ASN A 206 -2.45 -6.78 -11.78
CA ASN A 206 -2.46 -5.47 -12.42
C ASN A 206 -3.31 -4.51 -11.60
N VAL A 207 -2.90 -3.25 -11.55
CA VAL A 207 -3.64 -2.19 -10.89
C VAL A 207 -3.84 -1.02 -11.83
N LYS A 208 -4.85 -0.21 -11.57
CA LYS A 208 -5.11 0.99 -12.36
C LYS A 208 -5.56 2.14 -11.46
N SER A 209 -5.02 3.32 -11.77
CA SER A 209 -5.46 4.59 -11.21
C SER A 209 -6.61 5.16 -12.06
N ASP A 210 -7.44 6.00 -11.46
CA ASP A 210 -8.36 6.83 -12.24
C ASP A 210 -7.63 8.04 -12.86
N GLU A 211 -6.50 8.46 -12.28
CA GLU A 211 -5.76 9.66 -12.70
C GLU A 211 -5.00 9.47 -14.02
N ASP A 212 -4.55 8.25 -14.31
CA ASP A 212 -3.77 7.91 -15.52
C ASP A 212 -4.64 7.51 -16.73
N GLY A 213 -5.97 7.58 -16.58
CA GLY A 213 -6.94 7.65 -17.67
C GLY A 213 -7.24 6.36 -18.44
N ALA A 214 -6.46 5.27 -18.33
CA ALA A 214 -6.82 3.97 -18.96
C ALA A 214 -5.87 2.81 -18.64
N THR A 215 -4.67 3.06 -18.15
CA THR A 215 -3.56 2.10 -18.27
C THR A 215 -3.53 1.15 -17.08
N TRP A 216 -3.46 -0.15 -17.37
CA TRP A 216 -3.15 -1.16 -16.36
C TRP A 216 -1.64 -1.20 -16.13
N HIS A 217 -1.25 -1.07 -14.87
CA HIS A 217 0.14 -1.22 -14.41
C HIS A 217 0.34 -2.61 -13.83
N LEU A 218 1.41 -3.28 -14.23
CA LEU A 218 1.81 -4.54 -13.63
C LEU A 218 2.38 -4.29 -12.23
N ALA A 219 1.62 -4.61 -11.20
CA ALA A 219 2.03 -4.43 -9.81
C ALA A 219 2.88 -5.61 -9.30
N TYR A 220 2.52 -6.83 -9.68
CA TYR A 220 3.22 -8.03 -9.24
C TYR A 220 3.09 -9.17 -10.26
N GLU A 221 4.10 -10.03 -10.34
CA GLU A 221 4.08 -11.25 -11.15
C GLU A 221 4.80 -12.37 -10.38
N SER A 222 4.18 -13.55 -10.26
CA SER A 222 4.73 -14.63 -9.44
C SER A 222 6.00 -15.25 -10.00
N ARG A 223 6.19 -15.19 -11.33
CA ARG A 223 7.35 -15.74 -12.06
C ARG A 223 7.67 -17.20 -11.69
N GLY A 224 6.64 -17.99 -11.38
CA GLY A 224 6.79 -19.40 -10.99
C GLY A 224 7.51 -19.61 -9.66
N LYS A 225 7.52 -18.60 -8.78
CA LYS A 225 8.02 -18.75 -7.40
C LYS A 225 6.88 -19.18 -6.49
N GLU A 226 7.21 -20.05 -5.54
CA GLU A 226 6.31 -20.33 -4.42
C GLU A 226 6.21 -19.10 -3.52
N ILE A 227 5.00 -18.82 -3.06
CA ILE A 227 4.71 -17.73 -2.13
C ILE A 227 4.16 -18.37 -0.86
N GLU A 228 4.92 -18.25 0.22
CA GLU A 228 4.49 -18.68 1.56
C GLU A 228 3.24 -17.91 2.01
N ASP A 229 2.39 -18.55 2.78
CA ASP A 229 1.19 -17.92 3.32
C ASP A 229 1.56 -16.74 4.24
N TYR A 230 0.71 -15.71 4.26
CA TYR A 230 0.91 -14.48 5.05
C TYR A 230 2.24 -13.75 4.77
N THR A 231 2.89 -14.06 3.65
CA THR A 231 4.14 -13.40 3.26
C THR A 231 3.84 -12.18 2.40
N PHE A 232 4.14 -11.00 2.94
CA PHE A 232 4.01 -9.73 2.25
C PHE A 232 4.83 -9.69 0.96
N GLN A 233 4.15 -9.41 -0.14
CA GLN A 233 4.74 -9.21 -1.46
C GLN A 233 4.80 -7.73 -1.77
N THR A 234 6.02 -7.19 -1.84
CA THR A 234 6.24 -5.85 -2.37
C THR A 234 5.80 -5.78 -3.83
N CYS A 235 5.24 -4.65 -4.23
CA CYS A 235 4.75 -4.44 -5.59
C CYS A 235 5.44 -3.26 -6.27
N SER A 236 5.42 -3.26 -7.60
CA SER A 236 5.75 -2.11 -8.42
C SER A 236 4.56 -1.14 -8.41
N ARG A 237 4.69 -0.05 -7.67
CA ARG A 237 3.58 0.87 -7.39
C ARG A 237 3.45 1.93 -8.49
N PRO A 238 2.23 2.25 -8.95
CA PRO A 238 2.01 3.46 -9.74
C PRO A 238 2.21 4.71 -8.85
N LEU A 239 2.49 5.86 -9.48
CA LEU A 239 2.71 7.12 -8.76
C LEU A 239 1.44 7.65 -8.05
N GLY A 240 0.26 7.34 -8.59
CA GLY A 240 -1.02 7.79 -8.07
C GLY A 240 -1.76 6.72 -7.27
N LEU A 241 -2.90 7.11 -6.71
CA LEU A 241 -3.78 6.22 -5.97
C LEU A 241 -4.46 5.23 -6.92
N VAL A 242 -4.61 3.98 -6.49
CA VAL A 242 -5.26 2.92 -7.26
C VAL A 242 -6.69 2.68 -6.79
N LYS A 243 -7.55 2.29 -7.73
CA LYS A 243 -8.94 1.91 -7.45
C LYS A 243 -9.34 0.57 -8.06
N HIS A 244 -8.59 0.11 -9.05
CA HIS A 244 -8.87 -1.12 -9.77
C HIS A 244 -7.74 -2.10 -9.51
N PHE A 245 -8.10 -3.33 -9.16
CA PHE A 245 -7.18 -4.42 -8.91
C PHE A 245 -7.62 -5.62 -9.74
N LYS A 246 -6.70 -6.22 -10.50
CA LYS A 246 -6.98 -7.39 -11.33
C LYS A 246 -5.97 -8.48 -11.05
N LEU A 247 -6.44 -9.57 -10.47
CA LEU A 247 -5.68 -10.80 -10.27
C LEU A 247 -5.95 -11.75 -11.44
N GLU A 248 -4.91 -12.13 -12.17
CA GLU A 248 -5.02 -12.97 -13.37
C GLU A 248 -4.12 -14.18 -13.27
N VAL A 249 -4.72 -15.37 -13.34
CA VAL A 249 -4.01 -16.66 -13.36
C VAL A 249 -3.75 -17.04 -14.82
N LEU A 250 -2.47 -17.21 -15.14
CA LEU A 250 -1.96 -17.52 -16.46
C LEU A 250 -1.83 -19.04 -16.64
N GLU A 251 -1.39 -19.73 -15.59
CA GLU A 251 -1.16 -21.17 -15.54
C GLU A 251 -1.45 -21.70 -14.12
N GLY A 252 -1.95 -22.94 -14.03
CA GLY A 252 -2.34 -23.56 -12.77
C GLY A 252 -3.70 -23.07 -12.25
N GLU A 253 -3.85 -23.12 -10.93
CA GLU A 253 -5.04 -22.68 -10.19
C GLU A 253 -4.57 -22.10 -8.85
N LEU A 254 -5.02 -20.89 -8.54
CA LEU A 254 -4.83 -20.34 -7.20
C LEU A 254 -5.63 -21.18 -6.20
N PRO A 255 -4.99 -21.66 -5.12
CA PRO A 255 -5.67 -22.41 -4.08
C PRO A 255 -6.72 -21.53 -3.40
N GLU A 256 -7.62 -22.16 -2.64
CA GLU A 256 -8.61 -21.44 -1.85
C GLU A 256 -7.93 -20.49 -0.86
N THR A 257 -8.01 -19.19 -1.13
CA THR A 257 -7.30 -18.13 -0.40
C THR A 257 -8.11 -16.85 -0.30
N HIS A 258 -7.74 -15.99 0.64
CA HIS A 258 -7.97 -14.55 0.61
C HIS A 258 -6.93 -13.84 -0.27
N PHE A 259 -7.31 -12.70 -0.82
CA PHE A 259 -6.43 -11.80 -1.56
C PHE A 259 -6.39 -10.46 -0.83
N ASP A 260 -5.38 -10.33 0.02
CA ASP A 260 -5.25 -9.23 0.95
C ASP A 260 -4.45 -8.10 0.29
N ILE A 261 -5.05 -6.91 0.26
CA ILE A 261 -4.45 -5.71 -0.34
C ILE A 261 -4.02 -4.80 0.80
N GLU A 262 -2.72 -4.52 0.88
CA GLU A 262 -2.15 -3.69 1.93
C GLU A 262 -1.79 -2.29 1.41
N GLY A 263 -2.12 -1.28 2.20
CA GLY A 263 -1.77 0.11 1.91
C GLY A 263 -2.51 1.13 2.75
N ILE A 264 -2.54 2.37 2.25
CA ILE A 264 -3.31 3.45 2.88
C ILE A 264 -4.60 3.65 2.11
N LEU A 265 -5.70 3.29 2.76
CA LEU A 265 -7.06 3.48 2.29
C LEU A 265 -7.47 4.95 2.47
N GLN A 266 -7.83 5.59 1.36
CA GLN A 266 -8.43 6.92 1.34
C GLN A 266 -9.93 6.81 1.06
N THR A 267 -10.72 7.42 1.94
CA THR A 267 -12.17 7.53 1.79
C THR A 267 -12.61 9.00 1.89
N PRO A 268 -13.68 9.42 1.19
CA PRO A 268 -14.26 10.74 1.35
C PRO A 268 -14.59 11.05 2.82
N ILE A 269 -14.53 12.33 3.18
CA ILE A 269 -14.93 12.84 4.50
C ILE A 269 -16.45 12.92 4.60
#